data_AF-A0A2E9LH61-F1
#
_entry.id   AF-A0A2E9LH61-F1
#
_cell.length_a   1.000
_cell.length_b   1.000
_cell.length_c   1.000
_cell.angle_alpha   90.00
_cell.angle_beta   90.00
_cell.angle_gamma   90.00
#
_symmetry.space_group_name_H-M   'P 1'
#
loop_
_entity.id
_entity.type
_entity.pdbx_description
1 polymer ?
#
loop_
_entity_poly.entity_id
_entity_poly.type
_entity_poly.pdbx_seq_one_letter_code
_entity_poly.pdbx_strand_id
1 'polypeptide(L)'
;MAFIKKCPECNSINLTYDSHLGEVICNDCGLVVEEKMVDTGVDLQGKFDKSEKKGRGGAPISMQKFDKGLTTNVGEISDIYKLESGQTRKFLRLKKWQERVSTSIERNLRLAMAELRVIAAYLSLPNVIRDEASRIYNYVLQRGLVRGRSMESVIAACLYTACRSYNIPRTLDEIATASDVERKEIGRTYRFVIRKLKIKVKQSSPKDYISRFSSVLKLSPKTQSDALKVLKKAEKVELTSGRGPAGIAAAALYVAALINDEKKTQREVADIAGITEVTIRNRYKELIDRLNLADKIKAKEAESKKKT
;
A
#
# COMPACT_ATOMS: atom_id res chain seq x y z
N MET A 1 -19.17 -9.49 -27.91
CA MET A 1 -19.30 -10.91 -27.55
C MET A 1 -20.46 -11.04 -26.58
N ALA A 2 -21.60 -11.52 -27.08
CA ALA A 2 -22.73 -11.85 -26.22
C ALA A 2 -22.37 -13.18 -25.54
N PHE A 3 -22.16 -13.16 -24.22
CA PHE A 3 -21.94 -14.41 -23.49
C PHE A 3 -23.18 -15.29 -23.66
N ILE A 4 -23.02 -16.44 -24.33
CA ILE A 4 -24.11 -17.38 -24.54
C ILE A 4 -24.43 -18.00 -23.19
N LYS A 5 -25.65 -17.73 -22.68
CA LYS A 5 -26.08 -18.14 -21.34
C LYS A 5 -26.85 -19.46 -21.33
N LYS A 6 -27.27 -19.94 -22.50
CA LYS A 6 -28.14 -21.12 -22.66
C LYS A 6 -27.80 -21.86 -23.94
N CYS A 7 -27.92 -23.19 -23.89
CA CYS A 7 -27.87 -24.03 -25.08
C CYS A 7 -29.13 -23.79 -25.95
N PRO A 8 -28.99 -23.65 -27.28
CA PRO A 8 -30.14 -23.47 -28.18
C PRO A 8 -31.05 -24.72 -28.27
N GLU A 9 -30.50 -25.91 -28.06
CA GLU A 9 -31.23 -27.18 -28.21
C GLU A 9 -31.94 -27.59 -26.91
N CYS A 10 -31.19 -27.74 -25.81
CA CYS A 10 -31.74 -28.26 -24.55
C CYS A 10 -32.12 -27.17 -23.54
N ASN A 11 -31.91 -25.88 -23.86
CA ASN A 11 -32.13 -24.74 -22.98
C ASN A 11 -31.37 -24.79 -21.63
N SER A 12 -30.41 -25.71 -21.49
CA SER A 12 -29.66 -25.86 -20.25
C SER A 12 -28.60 -24.76 -20.10
N ILE A 13 -28.25 -24.50 -18.83
CA ILE A 13 -27.28 -23.47 -18.41
C ILE A 13 -25.89 -24.10 -18.17
N ASN A 14 -25.80 -25.42 -18.18
CA ASN A 14 -24.58 -26.18 -17.93
C ASN A 14 -23.67 -26.18 -19.17
N LEU A 15 -23.02 -25.05 -19.41
CA LEU A 15 -22.02 -24.86 -20.46
C LEU A 15 -20.62 -24.92 -19.84
N THR A 16 -19.75 -25.74 -20.42
CA THR A 16 -18.32 -25.82 -20.07
C THR A 16 -17.48 -25.19 -21.17
N TYR A 17 -16.40 -24.53 -20.76
CA TYR A 17 -15.44 -23.91 -21.66
C TYR A 17 -14.20 -24.80 -21.74
N ASP A 18 -13.92 -25.34 -22.93
CA ASP A 18 -12.66 -26.04 -23.21
C ASP A 18 -11.63 -25.03 -23.73
N SER A 19 -10.63 -24.76 -22.90
CA SER A 19 -9.56 -23.82 -23.22
C SER A 19 -8.57 -24.33 -24.28
N HIS A 20 -8.48 -25.64 -24.50
CA HIS A 20 -7.51 -26.21 -25.44
C HIS A 20 -8.03 -26.16 -26.88
N LEU A 21 -9.32 -26.45 -27.06
CA LEU A 21 -9.99 -26.40 -28.37
C LEU A 21 -10.60 -25.01 -28.66
N GLY A 22 -10.84 -24.21 -27.61
CA GLY A 22 -11.51 -22.92 -27.74
C GLY A 22 -12.98 -23.09 -28.06
N GLU A 23 -13.65 -24.03 -27.38
CA GLU A 23 -15.03 -24.44 -27.62
C GLU A 23 -15.91 -24.27 -26.37
N VAL A 24 -17.18 -23.93 -26.55
CA VAL A 24 -18.19 -23.98 -25.49
C VAL A 24 -19.07 -25.19 -25.71
N ILE A 25 -19.07 -26.14 -24.77
CA ILE A 25 -19.78 -27.41 -24.87
C ILE A 25 -20.92 -27.42 -23.86
N CYS A 26 -22.10 -27.88 -24.27
CA CYS A 26 -23.17 -28.19 -23.34
C CYS A 26 -22.99 -29.59 -22.76
N ASN A 27 -22.95 -29.70 -21.43
CA ASN A 27 -22.75 -31.01 -20.78
C ASN A 27 -23.97 -31.93 -20.86
N ASP A 28 -25.17 -31.38 -21.05
CA ASP A 28 -26.41 -32.17 -21.00
C ASP A 28 -26.76 -32.78 -22.38
N CYS A 29 -26.48 -32.07 -23.47
CA CYS A 29 -26.76 -32.54 -24.84
C CYS A 29 -25.51 -32.79 -25.70
N GLY A 30 -24.32 -32.43 -25.22
CA GLY A 30 -23.06 -32.58 -25.98
C GLY A 30 -22.89 -31.62 -27.14
N LEU A 31 -23.81 -30.66 -27.34
CA LEU A 31 -23.73 -29.69 -28.43
C LEU A 31 -22.57 -28.71 -28.19
N VAL A 32 -21.73 -28.53 -29.22
CA VAL A 32 -20.78 -27.44 -29.29
C VAL A 32 -21.51 -26.18 -29.73
N VAL A 33 -21.61 -25.22 -28.83
CA VAL A 33 -22.40 -23.99 -29.00
C VAL A 33 -21.61 -22.92 -29.76
N GLU A 34 -20.30 -22.87 -29.53
CA GLU A 34 -19.38 -21.94 -30.20
C GLU A 34 -18.03 -22.64 -30.37
N GLU A 35 -17.45 -22.52 -31.57
CA GLU A 35 -16.16 -23.10 -31.93
C GLU A 35 -15.12 -22.01 -32.23
N LYS A 36 -13.83 -22.35 -32.10
CA LYS A 36 -12.70 -21.49 -32.49
C LYS A 36 -12.74 -20.10 -31.87
N MET A 37 -13.08 -20.02 -30.59
CA MET A 37 -13.07 -18.76 -29.87
C MET A 37 -11.67 -18.14 -29.89
N VAL A 38 -11.64 -16.84 -30.16
CA VAL A 38 -10.41 -16.06 -30.10
C VAL A 38 -10.17 -15.67 -28.66
N ASP A 39 -9.01 -16.05 -28.10
CA ASP A 39 -8.59 -15.55 -26.80
C ASP A 39 -8.38 -14.02 -26.88
N THR A 40 -9.11 -13.30 -26.04
CA THR A 40 -8.99 -11.83 -25.87
C THR A 40 -8.12 -11.46 -24.68
N GLY A 41 -7.59 -12.46 -23.98
CA GLY A 41 -6.64 -12.34 -22.91
C GLY A 41 -5.35 -11.65 -23.32
N VAL A 42 -4.57 -11.27 -22.32
CA VAL A 42 -3.25 -10.68 -22.53
C VAL A 42 -2.26 -11.82 -22.74
N ASP A 43 -1.73 -11.94 -23.95
CA ASP A 43 -0.61 -12.85 -24.21
C ASP A 43 0.58 -12.46 -23.34
N LEU A 44 0.90 -13.32 -22.35
CA LEU A 44 2.07 -13.16 -21.49
C LEU A 44 3.35 -13.75 -22.12
N GLN A 45 3.21 -14.40 -23.27
CA GLN A 45 4.32 -15.02 -23.99
C GLN A 45 5.36 -13.96 -24.39
N GLY A 46 6.64 -14.23 -24.12
CA GLY A 46 7.74 -13.29 -24.37
C GLY A 46 7.89 -12.13 -23.37
N LYS A 47 7.08 -12.06 -22.28
CA LYS A 47 7.31 -11.06 -21.21
C LYS A 47 8.49 -11.40 -20.28
N PHE A 48 8.85 -12.67 -20.20
CA PHE A 48 9.96 -13.16 -19.35
C PHE A 48 11.30 -13.27 -20.10
N ASP A 49 11.26 -13.33 -21.43
CA ASP A 49 12.46 -13.36 -22.26
C ASP A 49 12.99 -11.94 -22.50
N LYS A 50 14.25 -11.72 -22.11
CA LYS A 50 14.90 -10.41 -22.17
C LYS A 50 15.25 -9.95 -23.59
N SER A 51 15.32 -10.87 -24.55
CA SER A 51 15.87 -10.64 -25.88
C SER A 51 14.83 -10.11 -26.87
N GLU A 52 13.60 -10.61 -26.87
CA GLU A 52 12.56 -10.16 -27.78
C GLU A 52 11.17 -10.27 -27.15
N LYS A 53 10.52 -9.13 -26.92
CA LYS A 53 9.13 -9.07 -26.46
C LYS A 53 8.18 -9.45 -27.60
N LYS A 54 8.15 -10.73 -27.95
CA LYS A 54 7.25 -11.33 -28.96
C LYS A 54 5.84 -11.55 -28.41
N GLY A 55 5.30 -10.56 -27.70
CA GLY A 55 3.94 -10.59 -27.19
C GLY A 55 2.99 -9.85 -28.13
N ARG A 56 1.80 -10.39 -28.34
CA ARG A 56 0.70 -9.70 -29.02
C ARG A 56 0.14 -8.62 -28.10
N GLY A 57 0.76 -7.44 -28.08
CA GLY A 57 0.20 -6.30 -27.34
C GLY A 57 1.20 -5.22 -26.91
N GLY A 58 0.65 -4.08 -26.48
CA GLY A 58 1.40 -2.97 -25.90
C GLY A 58 1.76 -3.19 -24.42
N ALA A 59 2.39 -2.18 -23.81
CA ALA A 59 2.69 -2.20 -22.38
C ALA A 59 1.40 -2.27 -21.54
N PRO A 60 1.41 -2.93 -20.37
CA PRO A 60 0.24 -2.99 -19.50
C PRO A 60 -0.14 -1.59 -19.00
N ILE A 61 -1.45 -1.38 -18.87
CA ILE A 61 -2.01 -0.18 -18.28
C ILE A 61 -1.67 -0.14 -16.78
N SER A 62 -1.18 0.99 -16.29
CA SER A 62 -0.84 1.19 -14.87
C SER A 62 -1.31 2.55 -14.37
N MET A 63 -2.04 2.56 -13.26
CA MET A 63 -2.52 3.78 -12.61
C MET A 63 -1.40 4.67 -12.07
N GLN A 64 -0.19 4.14 -11.92
CA GLN A 64 1.01 4.89 -11.48
C GLN A 64 1.59 5.79 -12.58
N LYS A 65 1.15 5.61 -13.83
CA LYS A 65 1.51 6.48 -14.95
C LYS A 65 0.44 7.56 -15.11
N PHE A 66 0.86 8.77 -15.43
CA PHE A 66 -0.06 9.92 -15.56
C PHE A 66 -1.19 9.65 -16.58
N ASP A 67 -0.85 9.09 -17.74
CA ASP A 67 -1.83 8.72 -18.78
C ASP A 67 -2.07 7.21 -18.83
N LYS A 68 -2.00 6.54 -17.67
CA LYS A 68 -2.20 5.08 -17.56
C LYS A 68 -1.26 4.20 -18.41
N GLY A 69 -0.29 4.80 -19.11
CA GLY A 69 0.60 4.12 -20.05
C GLY A 69 0.20 4.20 -21.53
N LEU A 70 -0.74 5.07 -21.89
CA LEU A 70 -1.19 5.27 -23.28
C LEU A 70 -0.20 6.10 -24.12
N THR A 71 0.43 7.12 -23.53
CA THR A 71 1.46 7.91 -24.22
C THR A 71 2.73 7.10 -24.50
N THR A 72 3.24 7.21 -25.72
CA THR A 72 4.59 6.75 -26.11
C THR A 72 5.61 7.89 -26.00
N ASN A 73 6.88 7.58 -25.77
CA ASN A 73 7.96 8.57 -25.80
C ASN A 73 8.68 8.53 -27.16
N VAL A 74 9.01 9.69 -27.72
CA VAL A 74 9.86 9.80 -28.92
C VAL A 74 11.31 9.52 -28.52
N GLY A 75 11.71 8.26 -28.68
CA GLY A 75 13.07 7.75 -28.48
C GLY A 75 13.62 7.86 -27.05
N GLU A 76 14.80 7.32 -26.86
CA GLU A 76 15.59 7.44 -25.63
C GLU A 76 16.78 8.40 -25.81
N ILE A 77 17.43 8.80 -24.71
CA ILE A 77 18.64 9.64 -24.77
C ILE A 77 19.78 8.87 -25.44
N SER A 78 19.81 7.55 -25.28
CA SER A 78 20.76 6.63 -25.92
C SER A 78 20.64 6.62 -27.45
N ASP A 79 19.46 6.89 -28.01
CA ASP A 79 19.23 6.91 -29.45
C ASP A 79 19.92 8.08 -30.13
N ILE A 80 20.28 9.13 -29.39
CA ILE A 80 21.04 10.28 -29.91
C ILE A 80 22.37 9.82 -30.54
N TYR A 81 23.01 8.81 -29.96
CA TYR A 81 24.30 8.28 -30.43
C TYR A 81 24.18 7.40 -31.69
N LYS A 82 22.95 7.00 -32.06
CA LYS A 82 22.67 6.19 -33.26
C LYS A 82 22.20 7.04 -34.45
N LEU A 83 21.99 8.34 -34.25
CA LEU A 83 21.50 9.24 -35.29
C LEU A 83 22.61 9.69 -36.22
N GLU A 84 22.27 9.87 -37.50
CA GLU A 84 23.15 10.51 -38.48
C GLU A 84 23.49 11.96 -38.09
N SER A 85 24.65 12.42 -38.54
CA SER A 85 25.11 13.79 -38.34
C SER A 85 24.11 14.81 -38.89
N GLY A 86 23.67 15.74 -38.03
CA GLY A 86 22.67 16.76 -38.37
C GLY A 86 21.22 16.43 -38.00
N GLN A 87 20.87 15.16 -37.75
CA GLN A 87 19.51 14.76 -37.37
C GLN A 87 19.20 15.00 -35.88
N THR A 88 20.22 15.23 -35.06
CA THR A 88 20.10 15.48 -33.61
C THR A 88 19.19 16.67 -33.30
N ARG A 89 19.27 17.74 -34.09
CA ARG A 89 18.42 18.93 -33.92
C ARG A 89 16.95 18.61 -34.18
N LYS A 90 16.66 17.77 -35.18
CA LYS A 90 15.29 17.31 -35.50
C LYS A 90 14.74 16.45 -34.37
N PHE A 91 15.54 15.52 -33.84
CA PHE A 91 15.16 14.69 -32.68
C PHE A 91 14.84 15.52 -31.45
N LEU A 92 15.74 16.43 -31.05
CA LEU A 92 15.52 17.34 -29.92
C LEU A 92 14.29 18.23 -30.14
N ARG A 93 14.05 18.68 -31.38
CA ARG A 93 12.86 19.44 -31.73
C ARG A 93 11.60 18.61 -31.50
N LEU A 94 11.54 17.38 -32.01
CA LEU A 94 10.39 16.47 -31.84
C LEU A 94 10.11 16.18 -30.36
N LYS A 95 11.15 15.88 -29.57
CA LYS A 95 11.01 15.69 -28.11
C LYS A 95 10.45 16.92 -27.41
N LYS A 96 10.95 18.11 -27.76
CA LYS A 96 10.45 19.40 -27.25
C LYS A 96 9.00 19.67 -27.66
N TRP A 97 8.54 19.22 -28.83
CA TRP A 97 7.14 19.31 -29.22
C TRP A 97 6.26 18.37 -28.40
N GLN A 98 6.69 17.12 -28.21
CA GLN A 98 5.95 16.16 -27.41
C GLN A 98 5.74 16.65 -25.96
N GLU A 99 6.77 17.21 -25.33
CA GLU A 99 6.66 17.75 -23.98
C GLU A 99 5.71 18.96 -23.90
N ARG A 100 5.64 19.76 -24.97
CA ARG A 100 4.80 20.96 -25.04
C ARG A 100 3.31 20.68 -25.21
N VAL A 101 2.94 19.54 -25.81
CA VAL A 101 1.53 19.16 -25.98
C VAL A 101 0.85 18.83 -24.63
N SER A 102 1.62 18.66 -23.55
CA SER A 102 1.06 18.33 -22.23
C SER A 102 0.18 19.43 -21.64
N THR A 103 -1.01 19.04 -21.18
CA THR A 103 -1.90 19.93 -20.41
C THR A 103 -1.31 20.26 -19.04
N SER A 104 -1.78 21.35 -18.41
CA SER A 104 -1.34 21.70 -17.04
C SER A 104 -1.67 20.60 -16.02
N ILE A 105 -2.78 19.89 -16.23
CA ILE A 105 -3.22 18.75 -15.41
C ILE A 105 -2.25 17.57 -15.59
N GLU A 106 -1.89 17.21 -16.82
CA GLU A 106 -0.94 16.13 -17.09
C GLU A 106 0.45 16.42 -16.54
N ARG A 107 0.91 17.67 -16.65
CA ARG A 107 2.21 18.09 -16.10
C ARG A 107 2.24 17.94 -14.58
N ASN A 108 1.19 18.39 -13.91
CA ASN A 108 1.03 18.19 -12.46
C ASN A 108 1.02 16.70 -12.11
N LEU A 109 0.23 15.91 -12.84
CA LEU A 109 0.11 14.48 -12.59
C LEU A 109 1.44 13.74 -12.80
N ARG A 110 2.23 14.14 -13.81
CA ARG A 110 3.56 13.57 -14.06
C ARG A 110 4.51 13.79 -12.88
N LEU A 111 4.55 15.01 -12.34
CA LEU A 111 5.36 15.34 -11.16
C LEU A 111 4.85 14.59 -9.93
N ALA A 112 3.54 14.63 -9.69
CA ALA A 112 2.94 13.99 -8.53
C ALA A 112 3.13 12.47 -8.51
N MET A 113 3.02 11.80 -9.66
CA MET A 113 3.24 10.35 -9.75
C MET A 113 4.70 9.95 -9.56
N ALA A 114 5.64 10.82 -9.93
CA ALA A 114 7.06 10.60 -9.65
C ALA A 114 7.33 10.73 -8.14
N GLU A 115 6.84 11.80 -7.52
CA GLU A 115 7.02 12.07 -6.10
C GLU A 115 6.34 11.02 -5.21
N LEU A 116 5.12 10.62 -5.55
CA LEU A 116 4.41 9.52 -4.89
C LEU A 116 5.24 8.24 -4.89
N ARG A 117 5.93 7.95 -6.00
CA ARG A 117 6.79 6.76 -6.12
C ARG A 117 8.01 6.85 -5.21
N VAL A 118 8.61 8.03 -5.08
CA VAL A 118 9.76 8.27 -4.18
C VAL A 118 9.34 8.04 -2.73
N ILE A 119 8.27 8.69 -2.28
CA ILE A 119 7.76 8.56 -0.90
C ILE A 119 7.34 7.10 -0.61
N ALA A 120 6.66 6.45 -1.56
CA ALA A 120 6.24 5.07 -1.39
C ALA A 120 7.40 4.06 -1.41
N ALA A 121 8.49 4.37 -2.13
CA ALA A 121 9.71 3.57 -2.09
C ALA A 121 10.43 3.74 -0.75
N TYR A 122 10.55 4.97 -0.24
CA TYR A 122 11.14 5.26 1.07
C TYR A 122 10.41 4.49 2.19
N LEU A 123 9.08 4.47 2.18
CA LEU A 123 8.26 3.74 3.15
C LEU A 123 8.12 2.23 2.87
N SER A 124 8.80 1.72 1.83
CA SER A 124 8.75 0.32 1.38
C SER A 124 7.31 -0.20 1.20
N LEU A 125 6.44 0.62 0.62
CA LEU A 125 5.03 0.27 0.43
C LEU A 125 4.82 -0.65 -0.79
N PRO A 126 3.96 -1.68 -0.68
CA PRO A 126 3.58 -2.55 -1.79
C PRO A 126 2.97 -1.78 -2.97
N ASN A 127 3.09 -2.35 -4.18
CA ASN A 127 2.54 -1.77 -5.41
C ASN A 127 1.03 -1.55 -5.34
N VAL A 128 0.28 -2.42 -4.66
CA VAL A 128 -1.17 -2.28 -4.46
C VAL A 128 -1.53 -0.94 -3.79
N ILE A 129 -0.74 -0.51 -2.80
CA ILE A 129 -0.95 0.78 -2.12
C ILE A 129 -0.58 1.94 -3.04
N ARG A 130 0.47 1.80 -3.85
CA ARG A 130 0.89 2.82 -4.83
C ARG A 130 -0.21 3.05 -5.85
N ASP A 131 -0.77 1.98 -6.39
CA ASP A 131 -1.87 2.04 -7.36
C ASP A 131 -3.11 2.73 -6.78
N GLU A 132 -3.48 2.40 -5.54
CA GLU A 132 -4.61 3.05 -4.89
C GLU A 132 -4.32 4.52 -4.56
N ALA A 133 -3.13 4.84 -4.07
CA ALA A 133 -2.75 6.22 -3.81
C ALA A 133 -2.79 7.05 -5.09
N SER A 134 -2.30 6.51 -6.21
CA SER A 134 -2.40 7.12 -7.53
C SER A 134 -3.86 7.28 -8.00
N ARG A 135 -4.71 6.27 -7.76
CA ARG A 135 -6.14 6.34 -8.05
C ARG A 135 -6.83 7.45 -7.25
N ILE A 136 -6.58 7.53 -5.94
CA ILE A 136 -7.14 8.58 -5.07
C ILE A 136 -6.67 9.95 -5.54
N TYR A 137 -5.37 10.11 -5.82
CA TYR A 137 -4.81 11.37 -6.30
C TYR A 137 -5.47 11.84 -7.60
N ASN A 138 -5.66 10.93 -8.56
CA ASN A 138 -6.39 11.23 -9.81
C ASN A 138 -7.79 11.79 -9.54
N TYR A 139 -8.55 11.18 -8.62
CA TYR A 139 -9.87 11.71 -8.23
C TYR A 139 -9.81 13.08 -7.56
N VAL A 140 -8.80 13.32 -6.71
CA VAL A 140 -8.58 14.63 -6.07
C VAL A 140 -8.29 15.70 -7.13
N LEU A 141 -7.43 15.38 -8.10
CA LEU A 141 -7.04 16.29 -9.17
C LEU A 141 -8.21 16.61 -10.11
N GLN A 142 -8.96 15.58 -10.56
CA GLN A 142 -10.12 15.76 -11.44
C GLN A 142 -11.21 16.63 -10.81
N ARG A 143 -11.37 16.58 -9.48
CA ARG A 143 -12.32 17.43 -8.73
C ARG A 143 -11.76 18.81 -8.36
N GLY A 144 -10.55 19.16 -8.81
CA GLY A 144 -9.90 20.44 -8.52
C GLY A 144 -9.54 20.64 -7.04
N LEU A 145 -9.48 19.58 -6.24
CA LEU A 145 -9.29 19.63 -4.78
C LEU A 145 -7.83 19.92 -4.37
N VAL A 146 -6.90 19.98 -5.33
CA VAL A 146 -5.48 20.30 -5.13
C VAL A 146 -5.25 21.81 -4.97
N ARG A 147 -6.15 22.65 -5.50
CA ARG A 147 -5.98 24.12 -5.49
C ARG A 147 -5.95 24.66 -4.05
N GLY A 148 -4.96 25.50 -3.75
CA GLY A 148 -4.77 26.13 -2.44
C GLY A 148 -4.03 25.25 -1.41
N ARG A 149 -3.38 24.16 -1.85
CA ARG A 149 -2.54 23.29 -1.01
C ARG A 149 -1.25 22.95 -1.74
N SER A 150 -0.21 22.63 -0.98
CA SER A 150 1.03 22.06 -1.52
C SER A 150 0.73 20.72 -2.21
N MET A 151 1.44 20.42 -3.29
CA MET A 151 1.24 19.17 -4.04
C MET A 151 1.65 17.98 -3.18
N GLU A 152 2.74 18.16 -2.45
CA GLU A 152 3.40 17.23 -1.55
C GLU A 152 2.46 16.82 -0.41
N SER A 153 1.77 17.78 0.23
CA SER A 153 0.80 17.47 1.30
C SER A 153 -0.41 16.67 0.80
N VAL A 154 -0.82 16.88 -0.45
CA VAL A 154 -1.91 16.13 -1.07
C VAL A 154 -1.46 14.71 -1.39
N ILE A 155 -0.25 14.53 -1.91
CA ILE A 155 0.35 13.21 -2.18
C ILE A 155 0.49 12.41 -0.88
N ALA A 156 1.07 13.01 0.15
CA ALA A 156 1.21 12.42 1.48
C ALA A 156 -0.15 11.99 2.07
N ALA A 157 -1.18 12.83 1.93
CA ALA A 157 -2.53 12.51 2.37
C ALA A 157 -3.19 11.37 1.57
N CYS A 158 -2.97 11.32 0.24
CA CYS A 158 -3.47 10.23 -0.60
C CYS A 158 -2.81 8.90 -0.20
N LEU A 159 -1.49 8.92 0.03
CA LEU A 159 -0.74 7.74 0.47
C LEU A 159 -1.20 7.27 1.85
N TYR A 160 -1.40 8.19 2.80
CA TYR A 160 -1.94 7.86 4.12
C TYR A 160 -3.35 7.27 4.03
N THR A 161 -4.19 7.80 3.14
CA THR A 161 -5.55 7.29 2.91
C THR A 161 -5.53 5.88 2.32
N ALA A 162 -4.65 5.61 1.36
CA ALA A 162 -4.48 4.28 0.78
C ALA A 162 -3.98 3.28 1.83
N CYS A 163 -2.94 3.62 2.60
CA CYS A 163 -2.43 2.80 3.70
C CYS A 163 -3.52 2.42 4.71
N ARG A 164 -4.37 3.39 5.09
CA ARG A 164 -5.49 3.11 6.01
C ARG A 164 -6.61 2.29 5.38
N SER A 165 -6.83 2.37 4.08
CA SER A 165 -7.87 1.61 3.39
C SER A 165 -7.52 0.12 3.29
N TYR A 166 -6.23 -0.20 3.14
CA TYR A 166 -5.71 -1.58 3.10
C TYR A 166 -5.29 -2.15 4.46
N ASN A 167 -5.60 -1.46 5.57
CA ASN A 167 -5.18 -1.86 6.93
C ASN A 167 -3.66 -2.05 7.09
N ILE A 168 -2.85 -1.27 6.37
CA ILE A 168 -1.40 -1.23 6.52
C ILE A 168 -1.08 0.10 7.20
N PRO A 169 -1.19 0.18 8.53
CA PRO A 169 -1.10 1.46 9.19
C PRO A 169 0.32 2.01 9.11
N ARG A 170 0.40 3.28 8.72
CA ARG A 170 1.57 4.13 8.90
C ARG A 170 1.19 5.22 9.88
N THR A 171 2.13 5.68 10.70
CA THR A 171 1.88 6.85 11.54
C THR A 171 1.95 8.11 10.68
N LEU A 172 1.31 9.19 11.14
CA LEU A 172 1.43 10.48 10.44
C LEU A 172 2.86 11.00 10.49
N ASP A 173 3.60 10.67 11.55
CA ASP A 173 4.98 11.09 11.74
C ASP A 173 5.91 10.39 10.74
N GLU A 174 5.70 9.09 10.47
CA GLU A 174 6.44 8.37 9.41
C GLU A 174 6.25 8.97 8.02
N ILE A 175 5.01 9.38 7.71
CA ILE A 175 4.72 9.99 6.41
C ILE A 175 5.30 11.39 6.34
N ALA A 176 5.23 12.15 7.43
CA ALA A 176 5.84 13.48 7.52
C ALA A 176 7.36 13.42 7.26
N THR A 177 8.06 12.48 7.89
CA THR A 177 9.50 12.26 7.64
C THR A 177 9.79 11.84 6.21
N ALA A 178 8.92 11.05 5.58
CA ALA A 178 9.12 10.57 4.22
C ALA A 178 8.82 11.62 3.14
N SER A 179 7.91 12.57 3.40
CA SER A 179 7.48 13.57 2.42
C SER A 179 8.02 14.98 2.68
N ASP A 180 8.78 15.19 3.76
CA ASP A 180 9.24 16.51 4.23
C ASP A 180 8.11 17.54 4.35
N VAL A 181 6.95 17.09 4.83
CA VAL A 181 5.76 17.94 5.06
C VAL A 181 5.38 17.88 6.53
N GLU A 182 4.99 19.01 7.11
CA GLU A 182 4.54 19.05 8.48
C GLU A 182 3.36 18.10 8.73
N ARG A 183 3.47 17.32 9.82
CA ARG A 183 2.43 16.42 10.32
C ARG A 183 1.05 17.09 10.43
N LYS A 184 1.00 18.36 10.85
CA LYS A 184 -0.25 19.14 10.99
C LYS A 184 -0.90 19.40 9.64
N GLU A 185 -0.11 19.71 8.62
CA GLU A 185 -0.60 19.95 7.26
C GLU A 185 -1.17 18.67 6.67
N ILE A 186 -0.45 17.54 6.75
CA ILE A 186 -0.92 16.22 6.30
C ILE A 186 -2.26 15.85 6.97
N GLY A 187 -2.38 16.07 8.29
CA GLY A 187 -3.62 15.79 9.02
C GLY A 187 -4.80 16.69 8.62
N ARG A 188 -4.54 17.93 8.18
CA ARG A 188 -5.57 18.84 7.64
C ARG A 188 -5.99 18.42 6.25
N THR A 189 -5.04 18.14 5.36
CA THR A 189 -5.31 17.73 3.97
C THR A 189 -6.00 16.37 3.93
N TYR A 190 -5.57 15.40 4.73
CA TYR A 190 -6.22 14.10 4.90
C TYR A 190 -7.71 14.22 5.26
N ARG A 191 -8.04 14.97 6.32
CA ARG A 191 -9.44 15.18 6.72
C ARG A 191 -10.27 15.84 5.63
N PHE A 192 -9.66 16.77 4.89
CA PHE A 192 -10.31 17.42 3.77
C PHE A 192 -10.60 16.43 2.62
N VAL A 193 -9.61 15.64 2.20
CA VAL A 193 -9.73 14.64 1.13
C VAL A 193 -10.81 13.62 1.47
N ILE A 194 -10.80 13.07 2.70
CA ILE A 194 -11.82 12.10 3.13
C ILE A 194 -13.23 12.70 3.09
N ARG A 195 -13.42 13.92 3.61
CA ARG A 195 -14.74 14.57 3.62
C ARG A 195 -15.25 14.82 2.20
N LYS A 196 -14.39 15.25 1.29
CA LYS A 196 -14.77 15.59 -0.09
C LYS A 196 -14.97 14.36 -0.97
N LEU A 197 -14.19 13.30 -0.77
CA LEU A 197 -14.34 12.03 -1.50
C LEU A 197 -15.35 11.08 -0.85
N LYS A 198 -15.84 11.37 0.37
CA LYS A 198 -16.76 10.52 1.15
C LYS A 198 -16.23 9.10 1.36
N ILE A 199 -14.91 8.93 1.47
CA ILE A 199 -14.28 7.62 1.70
C ILE A 199 -14.52 7.22 3.16
N LYS A 200 -15.14 6.06 3.37
CA LYS A 200 -15.32 5.49 4.71
C LYS A 200 -14.06 4.72 5.12
N VAL A 201 -13.20 5.35 5.90
CA VAL A 201 -11.97 4.74 6.41
C VAL A 201 -12.20 4.19 7.83
N LYS A 202 -11.84 2.92 8.06
CA LYS A 202 -11.92 2.30 9.39
C LYS A 202 -10.91 2.93 10.36
N GLN A 203 -11.23 2.90 11.65
CA GLN A 203 -10.28 3.33 12.69
C GLN A 203 -9.12 2.33 12.75
N SER A 204 -7.89 2.83 12.86
CA SER A 204 -6.71 1.96 12.96
C SER A 204 -6.73 1.22 14.30
N SER A 205 -6.56 -0.10 14.26
CA SER A 205 -6.50 -0.89 15.48
C SER A 205 -5.06 -0.95 16.02
N PRO A 206 -4.85 -1.05 17.34
CA PRO A 206 -3.51 -1.27 17.90
C PRO A 206 -2.85 -2.56 17.40
N LYS A 207 -3.65 -3.58 17.03
CA LYS A 207 -3.17 -4.89 16.55
C LYS A 207 -2.37 -4.77 15.26
N ASP A 208 -2.78 -3.87 14.37
CA ASP A 208 -2.17 -3.69 13.05
C ASP A 208 -0.72 -3.17 13.15
N TYR A 209 -0.35 -2.54 14.26
CA TYR A 209 1.01 -2.03 14.48
C TYR A 209 1.99 -3.08 15.05
N ILE A 210 1.49 -4.12 15.73
CA ILE A 210 2.34 -5.09 16.44
C ILE A 210 3.33 -5.76 15.50
N SER A 211 2.85 -6.29 14.37
CA SER A 211 3.70 -7.08 13.47
C SER A 211 4.88 -6.27 12.94
N ARG A 212 4.66 -4.98 12.65
CA ARG A 212 5.70 -4.11 12.13
C ARG A 212 6.69 -3.74 13.24
N PHE A 213 6.19 -3.30 14.39
CA PHE A 213 7.03 -2.92 15.51
C PHE A 213 7.88 -4.10 16.02
N SER A 214 7.34 -5.32 16.06
CA SER A 214 8.10 -6.52 16.44
C SER A 214 9.21 -6.82 15.44
N SER A 215 8.96 -6.69 14.14
CA SER A 215 9.97 -6.91 13.10
C SER A 215 11.10 -5.90 13.17
N VAL A 216 10.80 -4.61 13.37
CA VAL A 216 11.84 -3.56 13.49
C VAL A 216 12.66 -3.72 14.78
N LEU A 217 12.00 -4.09 15.89
CA LEU A 217 12.68 -4.37 17.17
C LEU A 217 13.42 -5.72 17.20
N LYS A 218 13.27 -6.56 16.16
CA LYS A 218 13.84 -7.91 16.10
C LYS A 218 13.42 -8.79 17.30
N LEU A 219 12.14 -8.73 17.67
CA LEU A 219 11.58 -9.56 18.75
C LEU A 219 11.18 -10.94 18.24
N SER A 220 11.12 -11.93 19.14
CA SER A 220 10.70 -13.27 18.75
C SER A 220 9.20 -13.36 18.42
N PRO A 221 8.79 -14.36 17.60
CA PRO A 221 7.37 -14.63 17.33
C PRO A 221 6.56 -14.95 18.60
N LYS A 222 7.22 -15.45 19.66
CA LYS A 222 6.60 -15.68 20.98
C LYS A 222 6.19 -14.35 21.60
N THR A 223 7.08 -13.38 21.64
CA THR A 223 6.83 -12.02 22.13
C THR A 223 5.73 -11.32 21.34
N GLN A 224 5.72 -11.46 20.02
CA GLN A 224 4.65 -10.92 19.18
C GLN A 224 3.27 -11.52 19.52
N SER A 225 3.21 -12.84 19.71
CA SER A 225 1.97 -13.54 20.07
C SER A 225 1.47 -13.14 21.46
N ASP A 226 2.38 -12.97 22.42
CA ASP A 226 2.03 -12.54 23.77
C ASP A 226 1.59 -11.07 23.80
N ALA A 227 2.19 -10.20 23.00
CA ALA A 227 1.73 -8.81 22.83
C ALA A 227 0.28 -8.76 22.32
N LEU A 228 -0.09 -9.62 21.37
CA LEU A 228 -1.48 -9.74 20.90
C LEU A 228 -2.43 -10.24 22.00
N LYS A 229 -1.99 -11.16 22.86
CA LYS A 229 -2.79 -11.60 24.02
C LYS A 229 -2.98 -10.46 25.03
N VAL A 230 -1.93 -9.69 25.31
CA VAL A 230 -1.99 -8.50 26.18
C VAL A 230 -2.98 -7.48 25.62
N LEU A 231 -2.92 -7.18 24.32
CA LEU A 231 -3.89 -6.29 23.68
C LEU A 231 -5.33 -6.81 23.78
N LYS A 232 -5.57 -8.09 23.53
CA LYS A 232 -6.93 -8.68 23.65
C LYS A 232 -7.46 -8.56 25.07
N LYS A 233 -6.62 -8.68 26.10
CA LYS A 233 -7.02 -8.45 27.49
C LYS A 233 -7.26 -6.96 27.76
N ALA A 234 -6.41 -6.08 27.26
CA ALA A 234 -6.58 -4.63 27.40
C ALA A 234 -7.88 -4.13 26.74
N GLU A 235 -8.26 -4.70 25.60
CA GLU A 235 -9.55 -4.42 24.93
C GLU A 235 -10.74 -4.85 25.80
N LYS A 236 -10.68 -6.03 26.44
CA LYS A 236 -11.75 -6.53 27.33
C LYS A 236 -11.96 -5.66 28.57
N VAL A 237 -10.89 -5.03 29.06
CA VAL A 237 -10.89 -4.15 30.24
C VAL A 237 -11.08 -2.67 29.83
N GLU A 238 -11.35 -2.42 28.54
CA GLU A 238 -11.58 -1.08 27.96
C GLU A 238 -10.43 -0.07 28.17
N LEU A 239 -9.21 -0.56 28.38
CA LEU A 239 -7.99 0.26 28.54
C LEU A 239 -7.51 0.91 27.23
N THR A 240 -8.13 0.54 26.11
CA THR A 240 -7.77 1.00 24.77
C THR A 240 -8.50 2.27 24.34
N SER A 241 -9.61 2.62 25.02
CA SER A 241 -10.47 3.75 24.67
C SER A 241 -9.83 5.10 24.98
N GLY A 242 -10.01 6.08 24.08
CA GLY A 242 -9.52 7.46 24.24
C GLY A 242 -8.01 7.63 24.09
N ARG A 243 -7.29 6.62 23.57
CA ARG A 243 -5.82 6.60 23.50
C ARG A 243 -5.34 6.33 22.08
N GLY A 244 -4.15 6.84 21.78
CA GLY A 244 -3.50 6.60 20.50
C GLY A 244 -3.18 5.10 20.30
N PRO A 245 -3.61 4.47 19.19
CA PRO A 245 -3.43 3.04 18.96
C PRO A 245 -1.95 2.63 18.88
N ALA A 246 -1.10 3.48 18.30
CA ALA A 246 0.34 3.24 18.22
C ALA A 246 1.00 3.16 19.61
N GLY A 247 0.60 4.02 20.55
CA GLY A 247 1.16 4.04 21.90
C GLY A 247 0.75 2.83 22.73
N ILE A 248 -0.49 2.36 22.57
CA ILE A 248 -0.96 1.13 23.22
C ILE A 248 -0.24 -0.09 22.65
N ALA A 249 -0.08 -0.17 21.32
CA ALA A 249 0.63 -1.26 20.66
C ALA A 249 2.10 -1.33 21.13
N ALA A 250 2.78 -0.19 21.18
CA ALA A 250 4.15 -0.06 21.66
C ALA A 250 4.29 -0.51 23.13
N ALA A 251 3.39 -0.06 24.01
CA ALA A 251 3.39 -0.44 25.42
C ALA A 251 3.10 -1.94 25.63
N ALA A 252 2.14 -2.50 24.90
CA ALA A 252 1.82 -3.94 24.98
C ALA A 252 2.99 -4.81 24.52
N LEU A 253 3.71 -4.35 23.50
CA LEU A 253 4.88 -5.02 22.96
C LEU A 253 6.09 -4.93 23.91
N TYR A 254 6.28 -3.79 24.59
CA TYR A 254 7.27 -3.64 25.66
C TYR A 254 6.98 -4.57 26.85
N VAL A 255 5.72 -4.66 27.29
CA VAL A 255 5.32 -5.59 28.37
C VAL A 255 5.56 -7.04 27.97
N ALA A 256 5.22 -7.43 26.73
CA ALA A 256 5.49 -8.78 26.24
C ALA A 256 6.99 -9.08 26.16
N ALA A 257 7.81 -8.10 25.76
CA ALA A 257 9.26 -8.25 25.69
C ALA A 257 9.87 -8.48 27.09
N LEU A 258 9.38 -7.76 28.12
CA LEU A 258 9.76 -7.99 29.51
C LEU A 258 9.38 -9.40 30.00
N ILE A 259 8.17 -9.90 29.65
CA ILE A 259 7.73 -11.25 30.04
C ILE A 259 8.61 -12.35 29.42
N ASN A 260 9.19 -12.11 28.25
CA ASN A 260 10.01 -13.07 27.52
C ASN A 260 11.52 -12.87 27.68
N ASP A 261 11.94 -11.99 28.60
CA ASP A 261 13.35 -11.64 28.86
C ASP A 261 14.08 -11.06 27.64
N GLU A 262 13.33 -10.45 26.71
CA GLU A 262 13.86 -9.71 25.57
C GLU A 262 13.98 -8.23 25.95
N LYS A 263 15.11 -7.84 26.53
CA LYS A 263 15.31 -6.48 27.03
C LYS A 263 15.47 -5.50 25.86
N LYS A 264 14.51 -4.58 25.73
CA LYS A 264 14.56 -3.40 24.86
C LYS A 264 14.47 -2.15 25.70
N THR A 265 15.14 -1.07 25.29
CA THR A 265 15.03 0.19 26.01
C THR A 265 13.69 0.88 25.68
N GLN A 266 13.17 1.67 26.61
CA GLN A 266 11.97 2.48 26.35
C GLN A 266 12.20 3.47 25.20
N ARG A 267 13.44 3.91 24.99
CA ARG A 267 13.87 4.78 23.89
C ARG A 267 13.70 4.11 22.53
N GLU A 268 14.25 2.91 22.37
CA GLU A 268 14.12 2.15 21.12
C GLU A 268 12.66 1.93 20.72
N VAL A 269 11.80 1.61 21.70
CA VAL A 269 10.37 1.41 21.45
C VAL A 269 9.65 2.74 21.14
N ALA A 270 10.07 3.84 21.79
CA ALA A 270 9.56 5.19 21.59
C ALA A 270 9.84 5.69 20.16
N ASP A 271 11.09 5.55 19.73
CA ASP A 271 11.57 6.03 18.42
C ASP A 271 10.84 5.34 17.28
N ILE A 272 10.63 4.01 17.38
CA ILE A 272 9.92 3.24 16.36
C ILE A 272 8.43 3.58 16.30
N ALA A 273 7.82 3.87 17.44
CA ALA A 273 6.42 4.26 17.51
C ALA A 273 6.17 5.72 17.12
N GLY A 274 7.22 6.56 17.09
CA GLY A 274 7.12 8.01 16.91
C GLY A 274 6.46 8.72 18.10
N ILE A 275 6.68 8.23 19.32
CA ILE A 275 6.00 8.70 20.54
C ILE A 275 7.06 8.99 21.61
N THR A 276 6.74 9.85 22.58
CA THR A 276 7.66 10.14 23.71
C THR A 276 7.78 8.96 24.69
N GLU A 277 8.97 8.78 25.26
CA GLU A 277 9.26 7.76 26.29
C GLU A 277 8.26 7.81 27.45
N VAL A 278 7.88 9.02 27.89
CA VAL A 278 6.94 9.24 29.00
C VAL A 278 5.56 8.63 28.69
N THR A 279 5.14 8.67 27.44
CA THR A 279 3.86 8.07 27.03
C THR A 279 3.92 6.55 27.16
N ILE A 280 5.01 5.92 26.71
CA ILE A 280 5.21 4.48 26.92
C ILE A 280 5.25 4.16 28.41
N ARG A 281 5.93 5.02 29.20
CA ARG A 281 6.04 4.87 30.65
C ARG A 281 4.71 4.80 31.35
N ASN A 282 3.85 5.77 31.05
CA ASN A 282 2.53 5.85 31.65
C ASN A 282 1.64 4.69 31.20
N ARG A 283 1.73 4.29 29.92
CA ARG A 283 0.91 3.20 29.36
C ARG A 283 1.33 1.82 29.85
N TYR A 284 2.63 1.55 30.02
CA TYR A 284 3.07 0.25 30.54
C TYR A 284 2.64 0.07 31.99
N LYS A 285 2.77 1.11 32.84
CA LYS A 285 2.38 1.03 34.26
C LYS A 285 0.92 0.64 34.38
N GLU A 286 0.07 1.35 33.63
CA GLU A 286 -1.35 1.09 33.64
C GLU A 286 -1.74 -0.29 33.11
N LEU A 287 -1.04 -0.79 32.07
CA LEU A 287 -1.24 -2.16 31.58
C LEU A 287 -0.83 -3.19 32.64
N ILE A 288 0.26 -2.98 33.37
CA ILE A 288 0.70 -3.90 34.43
C ILE A 288 -0.30 -3.91 35.58
N ASP A 289 -0.69 -2.73 36.06
CA ASP A 289 -1.56 -2.55 37.22
C ASP A 289 -2.96 -3.14 36.95
N ARG A 290 -3.53 -2.87 35.77
CA ARG A 290 -4.90 -3.32 35.46
C ARG A 290 -5.01 -4.76 34.96
N LEU A 291 -3.93 -5.32 34.42
CA LEU A 291 -3.92 -6.70 33.94
C LEU A 291 -3.35 -7.68 34.97
N ASN A 292 -2.98 -7.21 36.18
CA ASN A 292 -2.31 -7.98 37.23
C ASN A 292 -1.14 -8.80 36.68
N LEU A 293 -0.37 -8.20 35.76
CA LEU A 293 0.77 -8.86 35.13
C LEU A 293 2.04 -8.77 35.98
N ALA A 294 1.99 -8.04 37.09
CA ALA A 294 3.12 -7.86 38.01
C ALA A 294 3.70 -9.20 38.50
N ASP A 295 2.85 -10.18 38.79
CA ASP A 295 3.28 -11.47 39.34
C ASP A 295 4.01 -12.33 38.30
N LYS A 296 3.61 -12.24 37.02
CA LYS A 296 4.25 -12.98 35.92
C LYS A 296 5.62 -12.40 35.56
N ILE A 297 5.76 -11.09 35.69
CA ILE A 297 7.04 -10.40 35.47
C ILE A 297 8.01 -10.74 36.61
N LYS A 298 7.55 -10.66 37.87
CA LYS A 298 8.36 -11.02 39.05
C LYS A 298 8.76 -12.50 39.08
N ALA A 299 7.87 -13.42 38.69
CA ALA A 299 8.18 -14.85 38.62
C ALA A 299 9.29 -15.15 37.60
N LYS A 300 9.25 -14.49 36.43
CA LYS A 300 10.29 -14.61 35.39
C LYS A 300 11.61 -13.94 35.79
N GLU A 301 11.58 -12.80 36.47
CA GLU A 301 12.78 -12.15 37.03
C GLU A 301 13.46 -13.02 38.11
N ALA A 302 12.68 -13.79 38.86
CA ALA A 302 13.21 -14.76 39.81
C ALA A 302 13.79 -16.01 39.13
N GLU A 303 13.22 -16.45 38.00
CA GLU A 303 13.76 -17.55 37.19
C GLU A 303 15.05 -17.18 36.44
N SER A 304 15.17 -15.95 35.94
CA SER A 304 16.39 -15.49 35.26
C SER A 304 17.55 -15.32 36.24
N LYS A 305 17.29 -14.85 37.47
CA LYS A 305 18.30 -14.81 38.56
C LYS A 305 18.73 -16.18 39.07
N LYS A 306 17.96 -17.23 38.84
CA LYS A 306 18.33 -18.62 39.19
C LYS A 306 19.17 -19.32 38.12
N LYS A 307 19.27 -18.75 36.91
CA LYS A 307 20.04 -19.30 35.78
C LYS A 307 21.42 -18.67 35.60
N THR A 308 21.68 -17.57 36.31
CA THR A 308 23.01 -16.96 36.51
C THR A 308 23.61 -17.45 37.80
#